data_AF-A0A7K8VXD7-F1
#
_entry.id   AF-A0A7K8VXD7-F1
#
_cell.length_a   1.000
_cell.length_b   1.000
_cell.length_c   1.000
_cell.angle_alpha   90.00
_cell.angle_beta   90.00
_cell.angle_gamma   90.00
#
_symmetry.space_group_name_H-M   'P 1'
#
loop_
_entity.id
_entity.type
_entity.pdbx_description
1 polymer ?
#
loop_
_entity_poly.entity_id
_entity_poly.type
_entity_poly.pdbx_seq_one_letter_code
_entity_poly.pdbx_strand_id
1 'polypeptide(L)'
;VCRDLTENPLTPLPNGSFLGFTRLQRLAVPLALECPGGSGAWDEVTMLGSSRLCQGQRNPCNGSGELAWPCPENAACAPAGPALVQCLCNSPFHGYKCLRQ
;
A
#
# COMPACT_ATOMS: atom_id res chain seq x y z
N VAL A 1 5.80 -10.37 -5.12
CA VAL A 1 6.81 -9.66 -5.95
C VAL A 1 7.92 -9.15 -5.05
N CYS A 2 9.18 -9.28 -5.47
CA CYS A 2 10.35 -8.78 -4.76
C CYS A 2 10.97 -7.63 -5.58
N ARG A 3 11.27 -6.50 -4.93
CA ARG A 3 11.95 -5.35 -5.55
C ARG A 3 13.11 -4.88 -4.66
N ASP A 4 14.22 -4.54 -5.28
CA ASP A 4 15.40 -4.02 -4.59
C ASP A 4 15.77 -2.68 -5.24
N LEU A 5 15.82 -1.64 -4.40
CA LEU A 5 16.10 -0.28 -4.79
C LEU A 5 17.35 0.29 -4.08
N THR A 6 18.11 -0.51 -3.34
CA THR A 6 19.17 -0.06 -2.43
C THR A 6 20.27 0.79 -3.09
N GLU A 7 20.71 0.43 -4.30
CA GLU A 7 21.82 1.12 -5.00
C GLU A 7 21.35 2.27 -5.92
N ASN A 8 20.14 2.78 -5.69
CA ASN A 8 19.60 3.90 -6.47
C ASN A 8 19.75 5.19 -5.64
N PRO A 9 20.11 6.33 -6.27
CA PRO A 9 20.24 7.62 -5.59
C PRO A 9 18.85 8.22 -5.32
N LEU A 10 18.05 7.53 -4.52
CA LEU A 10 16.67 7.88 -4.25
C LEU A 10 16.58 8.91 -3.14
N THR A 11 15.92 10.02 -3.43
CA THR A 11 15.39 10.94 -2.42
C THR A 11 14.07 10.40 -1.87
N PRO A 12 13.47 11.01 -0.83
CA PRO A 12 12.12 10.68 -0.40
C PRO A 12 11.18 10.63 -1.61
N LEU A 13 10.56 9.47 -1.80
CA LEU A 13 9.73 9.20 -2.98
C LEU A 13 8.41 9.95 -2.86
N PRO A 14 7.87 10.51 -3.95
CA PRO A 14 6.56 11.14 -3.95
C PRO A 14 5.46 10.19 -3.44
N ASN A 15 4.45 10.76 -2.78
CA ASN A 15 3.25 10.02 -2.40
C ASN A 15 2.63 9.36 -3.63
N GLY A 16 2.36 8.06 -3.54
CA GLY A 16 1.80 7.28 -4.65
C GLY A 16 2.80 6.65 -5.60
N SER A 17 4.13 6.78 -5.38
CA SER A 17 5.14 6.08 -6.20
C SER A 17 4.98 4.55 -6.23
N PHE A 18 4.29 4.00 -5.23
CA PHE A 18 3.96 2.57 -5.12
C PHE A 18 2.48 2.28 -5.36
N LEU A 19 1.75 3.18 -6.01
CA LEU A 19 0.36 2.94 -6.42
C LEU A 19 0.32 1.74 -7.40
N GLY A 20 -0.64 0.84 -7.16
CA GLY A 20 -0.79 -0.41 -7.90
C GLY A 20 0.05 -1.58 -7.36
N PHE A 21 1.05 -1.32 -6.51
CA PHE A 21 1.84 -2.39 -5.88
C PHE A 21 1.14 -2.92 -4.63
N THR A 22 0.19 -3.84 -4.81
CA THR A 22 -0.68 -4.35 -3.73
C THR A 22 -0.25 -5.69 -3.12
N ARG A 23 0.83 -6.30 -3.65
CA ARG A 23 1.31 -7.65 -3.27
C ARG A 23 2.85 -7.73 -3.21
N LEU A 24 3.49 -6.71 -2.68
CA LEU A 24 4.94 -6.74 -2.42
C LEU A 24 5.23 -7.68 -1.26
N GLN A 25 6.03 -8.70 -1.52
CA GLN A 25 6.49 -9.63 -0.48
C GLN A 25 7.77 -9.10 0.18
N ARG A 26 8.61 -8.43 -0.61
CA ARG A 26 9.88 -7.86 -0.18
C ARG A 26 10.19 -6.61 -0.98
N LEU A 27 10.59 -5.55 -0.28
CA LEU A 27 11.09 -4.30 -0.85
C LEU A 27 12.34 -3.89 -0.07
N ALA A 28 13.48 -3.79 -0.74
CA ALA A 28 14.67 -3.15 -0.17
C ALA A 28 14.75 -1.70 -0.66
N VAL A 29 14.97 -0.77 0.26
CA VAL A 29 15.20 0.66 -0.04
C VAL A 29 16.52 1.12 0.59
N PRO A 30 17.13 2.21 0.13
CA PRO A 30 18.27 2.83 0.84
C PRO A 30 17.95 3.09 2.31
N LEU A 31 18.92 2.93 3.21
CA LEU A 31 18.73 3.04 4.66
C LEU A 31 18.08 4.35 5.12
N ALA A 32 18.40 5.45 4.41
CA ALA A 32 17.88 6.79 4.67
C ALA A 32 16.39 6.95 4.36
N LEU A 33 15.78 6.01 3.61
CA LEU A 33 14.37 6.03 3.28
C LEU A 33 13.57 5.14 4.22
N GLU A 34 12.37 5.62 4.57
CA GLU A 34 11.35 4.81 5.22
C GLU A 34 10.71 3.82 4.24
N CYS A 35 10.17 2.74 4.77
CA CYS A 35 9.32 1.85 3.97
C CYS A 35 8.10 2.63 3.46
N PRO A 36 7.66 2.44 2.20
CA PRO A 36 6.47 3.10 1.69
C PRO A 36 5.25 2.77 2.56
N GLY A 37 4.47 3.78 2.91
CA GLY A 37 3.35 3.65 3.84
C GLY A 37 3.74 3.54 5.33
N GLY A 38 5.02 3.69 5.65
CA GLY A 38 5.56 3.54 7.00
C GLY A 38 5.66 2.09 7.45
N SER A 39 6.20 1.86 8.65
CA SER A 39 6.38 0.52 9.21
C SER A 39 5.07 -0.25 9.41
N GLY A 40 3.97 0.45 9.69
CA GLY A 40 2.64 -0.16 9.87
C GLY A 40 2.07 -0.82 8.61
N ALA A 41 2.58 -0.48 7.42
CA ALA A 41 2.17 -1.07 6.15
C ALA A 41 2.81 -2.44 5.85
N TRP A 42 3.71 -2.90 6.72
CA TRP A 42 4.51 -4.11 6.51
C TRP A 42 4.43 -5.00 7.75
N ASP A 43 4.56 -6.31 7.55
CA ASP A 43 4.63 -7.29 8.63
C ASP A 43 5.95 -7.18 9.38
N GLU A 44 7.03 -6.91 8.66
CA GLU A 44 8.36 -6.79 9.22
C GLU A 44 9.17 -5.71 8.49
N VAL A 45 9.92 -4.91 9.26
CA VAL A 45 10.90 -3.97 8.74
C VAL A 45 12.24 -4.23 9.43
N THR A 46 13.26 -4.57 8.66
CA THR A 46 14.62 -4.85 9.17
C THR A 46 15.65 -3.95 8.50
N MET A 47 16.76 -3.70 9.19
CA MET A 47 17.89 -2.93 8.66
C MET A 47 19.00 -3.93 8.32
N LEU A 48 19.44 -3.95 7.05
CA LEU A 48 20.47 -4.88 6.57
C LEU A 48 21.54 -4.10 5.79
N GLY A 49 22.71 -3.92 6.41
CA GLY A 49 23.80 -3.15 5.82
C GLY A 49 23.39 -1.70 5.53
N SER A 50 23.49 -1.28 4.27
CA SER A 50 23.07 0.03 3.76
C SER A 50 21.61 0.07 3.29
N SER A 51 20.83 -0.99 3.56
CA SER A 51 19.44 -1.12 3.12
C SER A 51 18.47 -1.24 4.28
N ARG A 52 17.25 -0.80 4.02
CA ARG A 52 16.08 -1.12 4.84
C ARG A 52 15.20 -2.08 4.06
N LEU A 53 14.89 -3.21 4.67
CA LEU A 53 14.11 -4.29 4.09
C LEU A 53 12.69 -4.26 4.67
N CYS A 54 11.70 -4.06 3.81
CA CYS A 54 10.28 -4.09 4.12
C CYS A 54 9.70 -5.41 3.62
N GLN A 55 9.13 -6.22 4.50
CA GLN A 55 8.64 -7.56 4.18
C GLN A 55 7.16 -7.73 4.57
N GLY A 56 6.44 -8.49 3.75
CA GLY A 56 5.03 -8.79 3.96
C GLY A 56 4.16 -7.52 3.92
N GLN A 57 3.88 -6.98 2.75
CA GLN A 57 2.96 -5.86 2.64
C GLN A 57 1.59 -6.24 3.20
N ARG A 58 1.12 -5.47 4.18
CA ARG A 58 -0.19 -5.66 4.80
C ARG A 58 -1.29 -5.14 3.90
N ASN A 59 -2.44 -5.80 3.94
CA ASN A 59 -3.66 -5.26 3.32
C ASN A 59 -4.25 -4.20 4.25
N PRO A 60 -4.26 -2.90 3.87
CA PRO A 60 -4.85 -1.86 4.69
C PRO A 60 -6.36 -2.09 4.94
N CYS A 61 -7.07 -2.78 4.06
CA CYS A 61 -8.49 -3.08 4.24
C CYS A 61 -8.78 -4.17 5.29
N ASN A 62 -7.78 -4.90 5.80
CA ASN A 62 -7.97 -5.99 6.79
C ASN A 62 -8.05 -5.49 8.24
N GLY A 63 -7.85 -4.19 8.51
CA GLY A 63 -7.92 -3.64 9.87
C GLY A 63 -9.36 -3.55 10.39
N SER A 64 -9.59 -3.98 11.63
CA SER A 64 -10.88 -3.86 12.34
C SER A 64 -11.12 -2.49 12.98
N GLY A 65 -10.37 -1.45 12.58
CA GLY A 65 -10.43 -0.12 13.19
C GLY A 65 -11.70 0.64 12.82
N GLU A 66 -12.32 1.26 13.81
CA GLU A 66 -13.62 1.97 13.87
C GLU A 66 -13.96 3.03 12.80
N LEU A 67 -13.18 3.19 11.74
CA LEU A 67 -13.67 3.86 10.54
C LEU A 67 -14.00 2.76 9.54
N ALA A 68 -15.29 2.50 9.36
CA ALA A 68 -15.76 2.02 8.08
C ALA A 68 -15.03 2.86 7.02
N TRP A 69 -14.12 2.22 6.26
CA TRP A 69 -13.42 2.90 5.18
C TRP A 69 -14.48 3.68 4.40
N PRO A 70 -14.28 4.97 4.06
CA PRO A 70 -15.34 5.87 3.59
C PRO A 70 -15.76 5.55 2.15
N CYS A 71 -15.82 4.27 1.81
CA CYS A 71 -16.38 3.76 0.60
C CYS A 71 -17.90 3.98 0.61
N PRO A 72 -18.47 4.38 -0.53
CA PRO A 72 -19.92 4.40 -0.74
C PRO A 72 -20.57 3.05 -0.42
N GLU A 73 -21.88 3.06 -0.16
CA GLU A 73 -22.68 1.86 0.17
C GLU A 73 -22.47 0.69 -0.82
N ASN A 74 -22.37 0.98 -2.12
CA ASN A 74 -22.19 -0.02 -3.18
C ASN A 74 -20.71 -0.23 -3.55
N ALA A 75 -19.78 0.05 -2.65
CA ALA A 75 -18.35 -0.08 -2.89
C ALA A 75 -17.65 -0.83 -1.76
N ALA A 76 -16.61 -1.57 -2.11
CA ALA A 76 -15.75 -2.25 -1.15
C ALA A 76 -14.36 -1.61 -1.12
N CYS A 77 -13.72 -1.65 0.05
CA CYS A 77 -12.31 -1.30 0.20
C CYS A 77 -11.46 -2.28 -0.59
N ALA A 78 -10.53 -1.76 -1.38
CA ALA A 78 -9.48 -2.53 -2.02
C ALA A 78 -8.11 -1.88 -1.78
N PRO A 79 -7.03 -2.67 -1.64
CA PRO A 79 -5.70 -2.12 -1.53
C PRO A 79 -5.30 -1.42 -2.84
N ALA A 80 -4.61 -0.29 -2.71
CA ALA A 80 -4.03 0.47 -3.83
C ALA A 80 -2.50 0.57 -3.76
N GLY A 81 -1.87 0.08 -2.69
CA GLY A 81 -0.43 0.17 -2.46
C GLY A 81 -0.10 0.06 -0.96
N PRO A 82 1.17 0.16 -0.54
CA PRO A 82 1.53 0.17 0.88
C PRO A 82 0.86 1.35 1.60
N ALA A 83 0.00 1.06 2.59
CA ALA A 83 -0.89 2.01 3.27
C ALA A 83 -1.86 2.81 2.36
N LEU A 84 -2.04 2.43 1.10
CA LEU A 84 -2.96 3.09 0.18
C LEU A 84 -4.21 2.23 -0.03
N VAL A 85 -5.37 2.89 0.00
CA VAL A 85 -6.68 2.27 -0.22
C VAL A 85 -7.39 2.93 -1.42
N GLN A 86 -8.28 2.18 -2.05
CA GLN A 86 -9.23 2.67 -3.03
C GLN A 86 -10.59 2.00 -2.81
N CYS A 87 -11.67 2.63 -3.27
CA CYS A 87 -13.00 2.04 -3.22
C CYS A 87 -13.39 1.56 -4.62
N LEU A 88 -13.70 0.28 -4.75
CA LEU A 88 -14.14 -0.34 -5.99
C LEU A 88 -15.63 -0.64 -5.91
N CYS A 89 -16.37 -0.31 -6.96
CA CYS A 89 -17.79 -0.62 -7.01
C CYS A 89 -18.01 -2.13 -7.00
N ASN A 90 -18.96 -2.58 -6.18
CA ASN A 90 -19.44 -3.95 -6.22
C ASN A 90 -20.25 -4.16 -7.49
N SER A 91 -20.09 -5.30 -8.17
CA SER A 91 -20.94 -5.64 -9.31
C SER A 91 -22.41 -5.75 -8.87
N PRO A 92 -23.39 -5.19 -9.62
CA PRO A 92 -23.28 -4.59 -10.97
C PRO A 92 -23.06 -3.07 -10.97
N PHE A 93 -22.81 -2.47 -9.80
CA PHE A 93 -22.77 -1.03 -9.65
C PHE A 93 -21.55 -0.39 -10.33
N HIS A 94 -21.74 0.81 -10.86
CA HIS A 94 -20.70 1.57 -11.56
C HIS A 94 -20.96 3.09 -11.49
N GLY A 95 -20.02 3.87 -12.05
CA GLY A 95 -20.09 5.34 -12.07
C GLY A 95 -19.66 6.01 -10.77
N TYR A 96 -19.79 7.34 -10.72
CA TYR A 96 -19.43 8.13 -9.54
C TYR A 96 -20.24 7.67 -8.32
N LYS A 97 -19.52 7.35 -7.23
CA LYS A 97 -20.09 6.80 -5.98
C LYS A 97 -20.85 5.47 -6.12
N CYS A 98 -20.70 4.75 -7.24
CA CYS A 98 -21.34 3.44 -7.44
C CYS A 98 -22.88 3.49 -7.36
N LEU A 99 -23.49 4.53 -7.92
CA LEU A 99 -24.94 4.76 -7.86
C LEU A 99 -25.70 4.27 -9.11
N ARG A 100 -25.01 3.80 -10.15
CA ARG A 100 -25.62 3.26 -11.39
C ARG A 100 -25.48 1.74 -11.39
N GLN A 101 -26.40 1.02 -12.02
CA GLN A 101 -26.41 -0.45 -12.12
C GLN A 101 -26.56 -0.87 -13.58
#